data_AF-A0A2X3L115-F1
#
_entry.id   AF-A0A2X3L115-F1
#
_cell.length_a   1.000
_cell.length_b   1.000
_cell.length_c   1.000
_cell.angle_alpha   90.00
_cell.angle_beta   90.00
_cell.angle_gamma   90.00
#
_symmetry.space_group_name_H-M   'P 1'
#
loop_
_entity.id
_entity.type
_entity.pdbx_description
1 polymer ?
#
loop_
_entity_poly.entity_id
_entity_poly.type
_entity_poly.pdbx_seq_one_letter_code
_entity_poly.pdbx_strand_id
1 'polypeptide(L)'
;MRKLTVMLVAMALGTAIAWGQGWAPHGPIYIYGDAQFTWENGVVKGAGTPEDPYIIEGWIIDTRGHDYGIYVDGTRAHFVIRDCQIRYPLEKAGILLSNVRNGRIEGTAVFGGRVGIHLLVTSGTVITGNAIGYCDHGIVLGPAAQGNTIYGNSIVNCGFPARTEGVPNQWFKDGRGNYWSDYRGTDLDKNGIGDTPYELVPDLYPLMEPPVSLPAGATRLSTLDLAALGERGIVALAPGTLVRLVATDIGVGVDKIFYRLDEGQWLTYGDPFPLPDRAMVRMEYYAVDKLGNQERTKQLVIYLDIEPPVTRIVADGPHYFAPDGKLWITSRTKLELRADDASGMANIFYRIEGGDWRSYTEPFMVPGPEGPYRIEYYALDLYGNREGVQTAILWKDDSAPATEPAAGGKAPFEVGGTGRDEAPTLTPAPAPEPELEPEPEPTPEPPAPTLAFRVTLTSISLLEEPGGEGTWTLTYSLNGEEKEIVREELPLVLYTGEEKHLSLTLRAKEGDEHPDVGEHTLTLAAPWTLASYDLEIPVYVGSDPASALLGVWRFTVEVTEDR
;
A
#
# COMPACT_ATOMS: atom_id res chain seq x y z
N MET A 1 -45.15 -46.37 -41.36
CA MET A 1 -45.41 -44.92 -41.13
C MET A 1 -44.66 -44.56 -39.83
N ARG A 2 -43.73 -43.59 -39.76
CA ARG A 2 -43.94 -42.11 -39.73
C ARG A 2 -45.01 -41.74 -38.68
N LYS A 3 -44.85 -40.88 -37.67
CA LYS A 3 -43.80 -39.94 -37.16
C LYS A 3 -43.94 -39.86 -35.60
N LEU A 4 -43.08 -39.26 -34.75
CA LEU A 4 -41.71 -38.71 -34.83
C LEU A 4 -41.02 -38.76 -33.43
N THR A 5 -39.70 -38.58 -33.42
CA THR A 5 -38.84 -38.07 -32.34
C THR A 5 -39.27 -36.70 -31.76
N VAL A 6 -39.27 -36.54 -30.43
CA VAL A 6 -39.21 -35.24 -29.71
C VAL A 6 -38.27 -35.45 -28.49
N MET A 7 -36.96 -35.28 -28.63
CA MET A 7 -36.15 -34.04 -28.69
C MET A 7 -35.59 -33.66 -27.32
N LEU A 8 -34.41 -34.24 -27.07
CA LEU A 8 -33.54 -34.07 -25.91
C LEU A 8 -32.76 -32.75 -26.04
N VAL A 9 -33.36 -31.61 -25.65
CA VAL A 9 -32.70 -30.28 -25.65
C VAL A 9 -33.28 -29.40 -24.53
N ALA A 10 -32.54 -29.18 -23.43
CA ALA A 10 -32.63 -27.99 -22.54
C ALA A 10 -31.63 -27.98 -21.34
N MET A 11 -30.47 -28.66 -21.39
CA MET A 11 -29.39 -28.50 -20.37
C MET A 11 -27.98 -28.66 -20.99
N ALA A 12 -27.80 -28.15 -22.22
CA ALA A 12 -26.58 -28.37 -23.02
C ALA A 12 -25.84 -27.09 -23.44
N LEU A 13 -26.19 -25.92 -22.87
CA LEU A 13 -25.62 -24.62 -23.25
C LEU A 13 -24.87 -23.89 -22.13
N GLY A 14 -24.94 -24.37 -20.89
CA GLY A 14 -24.02 -23.96 -19.80
C GLY A 14 -22.88 -24.95 -19.56
N THR A 15 -22.93 -26.13 -20.18
CA THR A 15 -22.09 -27.29 -19.85
C THR A 15 -20.96 -27.56 -20.83
N ALA A 16 -20.85 -26.82 -21.94
CA ALA A 16 -19.92 -27.16 -23.03
C ALA A 16 -18.53 -26.48 -22.96
N ILE A 17 -18.29 -25.55 -22.03
CA ILE A 17 -17.04 -24.76 -21.98
C ILE A 17 -16.11 -25.19 -20.81
N ALA A 18 -16.63 -25.84 -19.76
CA ALA A 18 -15.83 -26.26 -18.59
C ALA A 18 -15.01 -27.55 -18.79
N TRP A 19 -15.31 -28.38 -19.79
CA TRP A 19 -14.76 -29.74 -19.94
C TRP A 19 -13.34 -29.78 -20.54
N GLY A 20 -12.71 -28.62 -20.76
CA GLY A 20 -11.38 -28.52 -21.36
C GLY A 20 -10.21 -28.64 -20.37
N GLN A 21 -10.43 -28.48 -19.06
CA GLN A 21 -9.36 -28.37 -18.04
C GLN A 21 -9.63 -29.12 -16.71
N GLY A 22 -10.74 -29.85 -16.56
CA GLY A 22 -10.96 -30.76 -15.42
C GLY A 22 -11.54 -30.17 -14.14
N TRP A 23 -11.82 -28.86 -14.09
CA TRP A 23 -12.47 -28.22 -12.94
C TRP A 23 -14.00 -28.14 -13.07
N ALA A 24 -14.73 -28.40 -11.98
CA ALA A 24 -16.19 -28.39 -11.91
C ALA A 24 -16.71 -27.32 -10.93
N PRO A 25 -17.81 -26.60 -11.21
CA PRO A 25 -18.40 -25.65 -10.26
C PRO A 25 -18.98 -26.35 -9.01
N HIS A 26 -18.75 -25.76 -7.83
CA HIS A 26 -19.34 -26.20 -6.56
C HIS A 26 -19.76 -24.97 -5.73
N GLY A 27 -20.72 -25.15 -4.83
CA GLY A 27 -21.02 -24.15 -3.79
C GLY A 27 -19.93 -24.14 -2.69
N PRO A 28 -20.05 -23.29 -1.67
CA PRO A 28 -19.22 -23.38 -0.48
C PRO A 28 -19.26 -24.78 0.16
N ILE A 29 -18.11 -25.25 0.63
CA ILE A 29 -17.95 -26.54 1.32
C ILE A 29 -17.81 -26.28 2.81
N TYR A 30 -18.59 -27.00 3.61
CA TYR A 30 -18.56 -26.95 5.07
C TYR A 30 -18.38 -28.36 5.64
N ILE A 31 -17.33 -28.55 6.44
CA ILE A 31 -17.01 -29.82 7.12
C ILE A 31 -16.92 -29.56 8.62
N TYR A 32 -17.98 -29.90 9.35
CA TYR A 32 -18.04 -29.85 10.81
C TYR A 32 -17.80 -31.26 11.39
N GLY A 33 -16.53 -31.63 11.50
CA GLY A 33 -16.07 -32.94 11.98
C GLY A 33 -16.16 -34.09 10.96
N ASP A 34 -15.55 -35.22 11.32
CA ASP A 34 -15.24 -36.33 10.40
C ASP A 34 -16.44 -36.87 9.60
N ALA A 35 -17.63 -36.90 10.22
CA ALA A 35 -18.86 -37.40 9.60
C ALA A 35 -19.37 -36.55 8.42
N GLN A 36 -18.83 -35.34 8.23
CA GLN A 36 -19.21 -34.45 7.13
C GLN A 36 -18.25 -34.53 5.92
N PHE A 37 -17.21 -35.36 5.95
CA PHE A 37 -16.44 -35.67 4.74
C PHE A 37 -17.23 -36.61 3.81
N THR A 38 -18.26 -36.06 3.15
CA THR A 38 -19.12 -36.76 2.20
C THR A 38 -19.01 -36.16 0.79
N TRP A 39 -19.52 -36.90 -0.20
CA TRP A 39 -19.60 -36.45 -1.59
C TRP A 39 -20.35 -35.13 -1.74
N GLU A 40 -21.44 -34.94 -0.99
CA GLU A 40 -22.26 -33.72 -1.00
C GLU A 40 -21.49 -32.48 -0.49
N ASN A 41 -20.45 -32.70 0.32
CA ASN A 41 -19.52 -31.67 0.78
C ASN A 41 -18.20 -31.69 -0.01
N GLY A 42 -18.24 -32.09 -1.29
CA GLY A 42 -17.12 -32.00 -2.23
C GLY A 42 -16.00 -33.04 -2.03
N VAL A 43 -16.18 -34.06 -1.20
CA VAL A 43 -15.18 -35.14 -1.05
C VAL A 43 -15.31 -36.14 -2.20
N VAL A 44 -14.27 -36.28 -3.01
CA VAL A 44 -14.28 -37.15 -4.19
C VAL A 44 -13.79 -38.58 -3.89
N LYS A 45 -13.03 -38.79 -2.82
CA LYS A 45 -12.54 -40.10 -2.32
C LYS A 45 -11.89 -39.97 -0.93
N GLY A 46 -11.54 -41.10 -0.32
CA GLY A 46 -10.72 -41.20 0.90
C GLY A 46 -11.47 -41.78 2.11
N ALA A 47 -10.69 -42.27 3.08
CA ALA A 47 -11.16 -42.81 4.35
C ALA A 47 -10.69 -42.00 5.59
N GLY A 48 -9.91 -40.93 5.38
CA GLY A 48 -9.41 -40.06 6.45
C GLY A 48 -8.12 -40.54 7.13
N THR A 49 -7.44 -41.55 6.59
CA THR A 49 -6.18 -42.09 7.14
C THR A 49 -4.96 -41.41 6.47
N PRO A 50 -3.74 -41.52 7.03
CA PRO A 50 -2.54 -40.99 6.37
C PRO A 50 -2.32 -41.54 4.96
N GLU A 51 -2.65 -42.81 4.74
CA GLU A 51 -2.48 -43.52 3.47
C GLU A 51 -3.67 -43.34 2.51
N ASP A 52 -4.86 -43.02 3.02
CA ASP A 52 -6.08 -42.79 2.24
C ASP A 52 -6.84 -41.57 2.82
N PRO A 53 -6.29 -40.35 2.67
CA PRO A 53 -6.89 -39.13 3.22
C PRO A 53 -8.17 -38.75 2.48
N TYR A 54 -9.09 -38.05 3.13
CA TYR A 54 -10.23 -37.44 2.44
C TYR A 54 -9.75 -36.40 1.43
N ILE A 55 -10.18 -36.50 0.18
CA ILE A 55 -9.72 -35.62 -0.90
C ILE A 55 -10.87 -34.77 -1.41
N ILE A 56 -10.70 -33.44 -1.31
CA ILE A 56 -11.55 -32.41 -1.90
C ILE A 56 -10.76 -31.85 -3.07
N GLU A 57 -11.22 -32.10 -4.30
CA GLU A 57 -10.40 -31.90 -5.51
C GLU A 57 -11.21 -31.39 -6.69
N GLY A 58 -10.64 -30.46 -7.47
CA GLY A 58 -11.16 -30.06 -8.77
C GLY A 58 -12.32 -29.07 -8.75
N TRP A 59 -12.58 -28.39 -7.64
CA TRP A 59 -13.75 -27.50 -7.52
C TRP A 59 -13.46 -26.03 -7.83
N ILE A 60 -14.37 -25.37 -8.57
CA ILE A 60 -14.45 -23.91 -8.68
C ILE A 60 -15.55 -23.42 -7.74
N ILE A 61 -15.18 -22.65 -6.72
CA ILE A 61 -16.10 -22.13 -5.70
C ILE A 61 -16.13 -20.61 -5.80
N ASP A 62 -17.31 -20.05 -6.05
CA ASP A 62 -17.56 -18.61 -6.01
C ASP A 62 -18.20 -18.25 -4.67
N THR A 63 -17.58 -17.36 -3.91
CA THR A 63 -17.92 -17.11 -2.50
C THR A 63 -18.66 -15.80 -2.26
N ARG A 64 -19.14 -15.14 -3.33
CA ARG A 64 -19.97 -13.93 -3.21
C ARG A 64 -21.26 -14.25 -2.45
N GLY A 65 -21.50 -13.54 -1.36
CA GLY A 65 -22.65 -13.76 -0.46
C GLY A 65 -22.47 -14.91 0.54
N HIS A 66 -21.24 -15.40 0.73
CA HIS A 66 -20.92 -16.50 1.63
C HIS A 66 -19.68 -16.20 2.49
N ASP A 67 -19.72 -16.59 3.77
CA ASP A 67 -18.62 -16.43 4.73
C ASP A 67 -17.30 -17.02 4.23
N TYR A 68 -17.35 -18.25 3.68
CA TYR A 68 -16.17 -19.02 3.31
C TYR A 68 -16.34 -19.76 1.98
N GLY A 69 -15.23 -20.18 1.36
CA GLY A 69 -15.22 -21.12 0.24
C GLY A 69 -15.14 -22.57 0.67
N ILE A 70 -14.10 -22.91 1.44
CA ILE A 70 -13.97 -24.20 2.10
C ILE A 70 -13.70 -23.94 3.58
N TYR A 71 -14.61 -24.38 4.44
CA TYR A 71 -14.46 -24.33 5.89
C TYR A 71 -14.41 -25.75 6.46
N VAL A 72 -13.28 -26.09 7.10
CA VAL A 72 -13.13 -27.35 7.85
C VAL A 72 -12.92 -27.01 9.32
N ASP A 73 -13.77 -27.57 10.18
CA ASP A 73 -13.69 -27.45 11.64
C ASP A 73 -13.70 -28.81 12.34
N GLY A 74 -12.90 -28.93 13.41
CA GLY A 74 -13.09 -29.96 14.42
C GLY A 74 -12.73 -31.39 14.01
N THR A 75 -11.75 -31.59 13.14
CA THR A 75 -11.30 -32.92 12.65
C THR A 75 -9.83 -33.22 12.97
N ARG A 76 -9.53 -34.51 13.11
CA ARG A 76 -8.16 -35.06 13.18
C ARG A 76 -7.86 -36.06 12.06
N ALA A 77 -8.85 -36.32 11.19
CA ALA A 77 -8.68 -37.14 10.02
C ALA A 77 -7.71 -36.45 9.04
N HIS A 78 -6.95 -37.23 8.29
CA HIS A 78 -6.11 -36.68 7.24
C HIS A 78 -6.99 -36.30 6.05
N PHE A 79 -6.79 -35.09 5.53
CA PHE A 79 -7.48 -34.62 4.35
C PHE A 79 -6.58 -33.77 3.46
N VAL A 80 -6.94 -33.67 2.19
CA VAL A 80 -6.26 -32.87 1.17
C VAL A 80 -7.30 -32.04 0.44
N ILE A 81 -7.16 -30.72 0.51
CA ILE A 81 -7.80 -29.79 -0.41
C ILE A 81 -6.79 -29.60 -1.55
N ARG A 82 -7.15 -29.96 -2.79
CA ARG A 82 -6.24 -29.77 -3.92
C ARG A 82 -6.88 -29.35 -5.22
N ASP A 83 -6.10 -28.70 -6.06
CA ASP A 83 -6.50 -28.35 -7.43
C ASP A 83 -7.89 -27.67 -7.43
N CYS A 84 -8.14 -26.76 -6.49
CA CYS A 84 -9.38 -25.98 -6.40
C CYS A 84 -9.14 -24.54 -6.87
N GLN A 85 -10.22 -23.84 -7.23
CA GLN A 85 -10.20 -22.39 -7.52
C GLN A 85 -11.28 -21.70 -6.69
N ILE A 86 -10.87 -20.93 -5.69
CA ILE A 86 -11.77 -20.27 -4.74
C ILE A 86 -11.72 -18.77 -5.01
N ARG A 87 -12.85 -18.22 -5.46
CA ARG A 87 -12.94 -16.86 -5.96
C ARG A 87 -13.77 -15.98 -5.04
N TYR A 88 -13.25 -14.79 -4.81
CA TYR A 88 -13.94 -13.65 -4.21
C TYR A 88 -14.41 -13.90 -2.77
N PRO A 89 -13.53 -14.30 -1.82
CA PRO A 89 -13.87 -14.50 -0.40
C PRO A 89 -14.16 -13.16 0.30
N LEU A 90 -15.25 -12.52 -0.11
CA LEU A 90 -15.61 -11.17 0.30
C LEU A 90 -15.98 -11.08 1.77
N GLU A 91 -16.47 -12.16 2.39
CA GLU A 91 -16.96 -12.07 3.76
C GLU A 91 -15.92 -12.44 4.83
N LYS A 92 -15.22 -13.57 4.69
CA LYS A 92 -14.13 -13.93 5.62
C LYS A 92 -12.92 -14.50 4.91
N ALA A 93 -12.95 -15.77 4.48
CA ALA A 93 -11.76 -16.45 3.96
C ALA A 93 -12.09 -17.46 2.85
N GLY A 94 -11.21 -17.57 1.85
CA GLY A 94 -11.35 -18.58 0.80
C GLY A 94 -11.26 -19.99 1.38
N ILE A 95 -10.22 -20.25 2.19
CA ILE A 95 -10.13 -21.46 3.01
C ILE A 95 -9.99 -21.05 4.47
N LEU A 96 -10.84 -21.61 5.35
CA LEU A 96 -10.66 -21.57 6.79
C LEU A 96 -10.45 -22.99 7.34
N LEU A 97 -9.37 -23.19 8.10
CA LEU A 97 -9.16 -24.38 8.91
C LEU A 97 -9.17 -24.02 10.40
N SER A 98 -10.09 -24.63 11.15
CA SER A 98 -10.28 -24.43 12.60
C SER A 98 -10.26 -25.78 13.33
N ASN A 99 -9.68 -25.83 14.52
CA ASN A 99 -9.59 -27.03 15.36
C ASN A 99 -9.21 -28.32 14.56
N VAL A 100 -8.21 -28.19 13.69
CA VAL A 100 -7.84 -29.15 12.64
C VAL A 100 -6.44 -29.71 12.88
N ARG A 101 -6.21 -30.97 12.50
CA ARG A 101 -4.85 -31.54 12.37
C ARG A 101 -4.66 -32.24 11.04
N ASN A 102 -3.40 -32.34 10.60
CA ASN A 102 -2.96 -33.20 9.50
C ASN A 102 -3.60 -32.88 8.13
N GLY A 103 -4.05 -31.64 7.91
CA GLY A 103 -4.59 -31.19 6.63
C GLY A 103 -3.50 -30.89 5.61
N ARG A 104 -3.83 -30.97 4.32
CA ARG A 104 -2.98 -30.49 3.23
C ARG A 104 -3.78 -29.56 2.32
N ILE A 105 -3.16 -28.46 1.88
CA ILE A 105 -3.69 -27.58 0.84
C ILE A 105 -2.62 -27.50 -0.27
N GLU A 106 -2.95 -27.95 -1.47
CA GLU A 106 -2.01 -27.97 -2.60
C GLU A 106 -2.63 -27.69 -3.98
N GLY A 107 -1.85 -27.18 -4.94
CA GLY A 107 -2.34 -26.90 -6.31
C GLY A 107 -3.52 -25.90 -6.40
N THR A 108 -3.87 -25.24 -5.30
CA THR A 108 -5.13 -24.50 -5.17
C THR A 108 -4.91 -23.01 -5.41
N ALA A 109 -5.82 -22.41 -6.17
CA ALA A 109 -5.87 -20.97 -6.37
C ALA A 109 -6.91 -20.32 -5.44
N VAL A 110 -6.55 -19.25 -4.74
CA VAL A 110 -7.48 -18.46 -3.92
C VAL A 110 -7.29 -16.98 -4.20
N PHE A 111 -8.33 -16.28 -4.67
CA PHE A 111 -8.15 -14.88 -5.07
C PHE A 111 -9.35 -13.97 -4.93
N GLY A 112 -9.06 -12.67 -4.76
CA GLY A 112 -9.99 -11.58 -5.02
C GLY A 112 -10.95 -11.20 -3.87
N GLY A 113 -10.60 -11.40 -2.60
CA GLY A 113 -11.48 -11.07 -1.46
C GLY A 113 -10.71 -10.76 -0.16
N ARG A 114 -11.36 -10.87 1.02
CA ARG A 114 -10.75 -10.44 2.30
C ARG A 114 -9.53 -11.30 2.69
N VAL A 115 -9.70 -12.61 2.90
CA VAL A 115 -8.57 -13.50 3.27
C VAL A 115 -8.45 -14.67 2.29
N GLY A 116 -7.23 -14.98 1.86
CA GLY A 116 -6.95 -16.18 1.07
C GLY A 116 -7.11 -17.46 1.89
N ILE A 117 -6.13 -17.76 2.74
CA ILE A 117 -6.13 -18.93 3.63
C ILE A 117 -5.99 -18.48 5.07
N HIS A 118 -6.85 -18.98 5.95
CA HIS A 118 -6.84 -18.68 7.38
C HIS A 118 -6.74 -19.99 8.19
N LEU A 119 -5.76 -20.07 9.09
CA LEU A 119 -5.60 -21.15 10.06
C LEU A 119 -5.80 -20.60 11.48
N LEU A 120 -6.77 -21.09 12.23
CA LEU A 120 -7.05 -20.60 13.60
C LEU A 120 -6.42 -21.47 14.69
N VAL A 121 -6.89 -22.71 14.84
CA VAL A 121 -6.40 -23.70 15.80
C VAL A 121 -5.97 -24.92 15.01
N THR A 122 -4.71 -24.96 14.60
CA THR A 122 -4.22 -25.96 13.63
C THR A 122 -2.84 -26.49 14.00
N SER A 123 -2.56 -27.74 13.65
CA SER A 123 -1.20 -28.28 13.78
C SER A 123 -0.91 -29.41 12.81
N GLY A 124 0.32 -29.45 12.27
CA GLY A 124 0.73 -30.47 11.30
C GLY A 124 0.07 -30.32 9.93
N THR A 125 -0.48 -29.13 9.63
CA THR A 125 -1.02 -28.82 8.30
C THR A 125 0.11 -28.40 7.36
N VAL A 126 0.04 -28.81 6.09
CA VAL A 126 0.98 -28.38 5.05
C VAL A 126 0.26 -27.58 3.97
N ILE A 127 0.79 -26.39 3.65
CA ILE A 127 0.32 -25.52 2.56
C ILE A 127 1.44 -25.42 1.54
N THR A 128 1.28 -26.01 0.35
CA THR A 128 2.35 -26.06 -0.67
C THR A 128 1.83 -26.02 -2.09
N GLY A 129 2.51 -25.29 -3.00
CA GLY A 129 2.13 -25.26 -4.41
C GLY A 129 0.78 -24.57 -4.67
N ASN A 130 0.39 -23.60 -3.85
CA ASN A 130 -0.83 -22.82 -4.02
C ASN A 130 -0.53 -21.43 -4.59
N ALA A 131 -1.49 -20.84 -5.29
CA ALA A 131 -1.43 -19.46 -5.75
C ALA A 131 -2.51 -18.62 -5.03
N ILE A 132 -2.09 -17.75 -4.12
CA ILE A 132 -2.99 -16.85 -3.40
C ILE A 132 -2.75 -15.42 -3.89
N GLY A 133 -3.79 -14.67 -4.23
CA GLY A 133 -3.57 -13.29 -4.64
C GLY A 133 -4.77 -12.39 -4.82
N TYR A 134 -4.53 -11.09 -4.96
CA TYR A 134 -5.57 -10.06 -4.97
C TYR A 134 -6.50 -10.12 -3.75
N CYS A 135 -5.99 -10.60 -2.61
CA CYS A 135 -6.72 -10.64 -1.35
C CYS A 135 -6.23 -9.54 -0.39
N ASP A 136 -7.10 -9.01 0.46
CA ASP A 136 -6.67 -8.03 1.46
C ASP A 136 -5.62 -8.63 2.41
N HIS A 137 -5.73 -9.94 2.73
CA HIS A 137 -4.72 -10.74 3.39
C HIS A 137 -4.48 -12.07 2.64
N GLY A 138 -3.22 -12.49 2.48
CA GLY A 138 -2.87 -13.74 1.78
C GLY A 138 -3.05 -14.98 2.66
N ILE A 139 -2.05 -15.28 3.51
CA ILE A 139 -2.09 -16.41 4.45
C ILE A 139 -2.04 -15.90 5.90
N VAL A 140 -3.06 -16.21 6.71
CA VAL A 140 -3.16 -15.78 8.11
C VAL A 140 -3.12 -16.98 9.05
N LEU A 141 -2.17 -17.00 9.97
CA LEU A 141 -2.06 -17.98 11.07
C LEU A 141 -2.35 -17.29 12.40
N GLY A 142 -3.45 -17.67 13.04
CA GLY A 142 -3.83 -17.20 14.38
C GLY A 142 -2.97 -17.82 15.49
N PRO A 143 -3.10 -17.32 16.74
CA PRO A 143 -2.14 -17.56 17.83
C PRO A 143 -2.09 -19.01 18.35
N ALA A 144 -3.00 -19.87 17.89
CA ALA A 144 -3.08 -21.29 18.22
C ALA A 144 -2.79 -22.22 17.00
N ALA A 145 -2.34 -21.66 15.87
CA ALA A 145 -1.78 -22.40 14.75
C ALA A 145 -0.29 -22.64 15.02
N GLN A 146 0.15 -23.90 15.10
CA GLN A 146 1.53 -24.25 15.48
C GLN A 146 2.05 -25.49 14.77
N GLY A 147 3.34 -25.51 14.41
CA GLY A 147 3.94 -26.66 13.74
C GLY A 147 3.30 -26.99 12.39
N ASN A 148 2.83 -25.97 11.67
CA ASN A 148 2.42 -26.08 10.28
C ASN A 148 3.59 -25.76 9.35
N THR A 149 3.55 -26.23 8.10
CA THR A 149 4.62 -26.02 7.11
C THR A 149 4.06 -25.36 5.85
N ILE A 150 4.58 -24.19 5.48
CA ILE A 150 4.10 -23.35 4.38
C ILE A 150 5.28 -23.08 3.44
N TYR A 151 5.32 -23.70 2.26
CA TYR A 151 6.46 -23.58 1.34
C TYR A 151 6.04 -23.78 -0.12
N GLY A 152 6.76 -23.20 -1.07
CA GLY A 152 6.50 -23.37 -2.50
C GLY A 152 5.17 -22.81 -2.98
N ASN A 153 4.56 -21.85 -2.26
CA ASN A 153 3.37 -21.12 -2.69
C ASN A 153 3.77 -19.82 -3.42
N SER A 154 2.83 -19.24 -4.18
CA SER A 154 2.94 -17.87 -4.70
C SER A 154 1.92 -16.98 -4.01
N ILE A 155 2.38 -15.92 -3.36
CA ILE A 155 1.53 -14.89 -2.76
C ILE A 155 1.67 -13.63 -3.63
N VAL A 156 0.57 -13.19 -4.25
CA VAL A 156 0.59 -12.25 -5.38
C VAL A 156 -0.40 -11.09 -5.16
N ASN A 157 0.11 -9.87 -5.05
CA ASN A 157 -0.68 -8.64 -4.92
C ASN A 157 -1.74 -8.74 -3.81
N CYS A 158 -1.33 -9.25 -2.64
CA CYS A 158 -2.14 -9.20 -1.42
C CYS A 158 -1.78 -7.96 -0.61
N GLY A 159 -2.76 -7.32 0.02
CA GLY A 159 -2.52 -6.15 0.88
C GLY A 159 -1.59 -6.48 2.06
N PHE A 160 -1.88 -7.58 2.76
CA PHE A 160 -0.98 -8.18 3.74
C PHE A 160 -0.62 -9.62 3.34
N PRO A 161 0.57 -9.87 2.74
CA PRO A 161 0.91 -11.16 2.15
C PRO A 161 0.82 -12.36 3.10
N ALA A 162 1.40 -12.27 4.30
CA ALA A 162 1.25 -13.30 5.32
C ALA A 162 1.39 -12.75 6.75
N ARG A 163 0.62 -13.34 7.68
CA ARG A 163 0.68 -13.09 9.13
C ARG A 163 0.84 -14.40 9.88
N THR A 164 1.70 -14.43 10.89
CA THR A 164 1.78 -15.53 11.86
C THR A 164 1.80 -15.00 13.28
N GLU A 165 1.05 -15.63 14.18
CA GLU A 165 1.02 -15.30 15.60
C GLU A 165 1.33 -16.54 16.45
N GLY A 166 2.02 -16.37 17.57
CA GLY A 166 2.26 -17.43 18.54
C GLY A 166 3.48 -18.32 18.26
N VAL A 167 3.27 -19.63 18.31
CA VAL A 167 4.32 -20.68 18.35
C VAL A 167 4.92 -20.91 16.95
N PRO A 168 6.19 -21.37 16.79
CA PRO A 168 6.81 -21.47 15.47
C PRO A 168 6.02 -22.30 14.46
N ASN A 169 5.76 -21.66 13.31
CA ASN A 169 5.36 -22.30 12.06
C ASN A 169 6.52 -22.17 11.07
N GLN A 170 6.65 -23.15 10.17
CA GLN A 170 7.79 -23.25 9.28
C GLN A 170 7.43 -22.71 7.89
N TRP A 171 8.03 -21.59 7.48
CA TRP A 171 7.72 -20.90 6.22
C TRP A 171 8.66 -21.27 5.04
N PHE A 172 9.47 -22.31 5.22
CA PHE A 172 10.34 -22.88 4.18
C PHE A 172 10.59 -24.35 4.48
N LYS A 173 10.80 -25.19 3.48
CA LYS A 173 11.14 -26.61 3.68
C LYS A 173 12.27 -27.03 2.75
N ASP A 174 13.22 -27.80 3.27
CA ASP A 174 14.33 -28.39 2.50
C ASP A 174 15.11 -27.36 1.65
N GLY A 175 15.32 -26.15 2.20
CA GLY A 175 16.00 -25.04 1.53
C GLY A 175 15.12 -24.27 0.52
N ARG A 176 13.80 -24.40 0.57
CA ARG A 176 12.87 -23.76 -0.37
C ARG A 176 11.70 -23.07 0.36
N GLY A 177 11.56 -21.77 0.16
CA GLY A 177 10.49 -20.92 0.71
C GLY A 177 9.33 -20.72 -0.25
N ASN A 178 8.70 -19.57 -0.16
CA ASN A 178 7.56 -19.13 -0.98
C ASN A 178 7.95 -17.95 -1.88
N TYR A 179 7.18 -17.70 -2.93
CA TYR A 179 7.26 -16.48 -3.72
C TYR A 179 6.34 -15.41 -3.12
N TRP A 180 6.85 -14.18 -3.06
CA TRP A 180 6.13 -13.00 -2.55
C TRP A 180 6.26 -11.86 -3.57
N SER A 181 5.16 -11.37 -4.12
CA SER A 181 5.18 -10.31 -5.15
C SER A 181 5.77 -8.97 -4.68
N ASP A 182 5.81 -8.76 -3.37
CA ASP A 182 6.39 -7.61 -2.67
C ASP A 182 7.86 -7.82 -2.27
N TYR A 183 8.44 -9.01 -2.46
CA TYR A 183 9.86 -9.26 -2.16
C TYR A 183 10.77 -8.43 -3.08
N ARG A 184 11.79 -7.80 -2.50
CA ARG A 184 12.74 -6.91 -3.20
C ARG A 184 14.22 -7.24 -2.90
N GLY A 185 14.49 -8.37 -2.26
CA GLY A 185 15.87 -8.81 -2.04
C GLY A 185 16.54 -9.33 -3.31
N THR A 186 17.84 -9.57 -3.22
CA THR A 186 18.70 -9.98 -4.33
C THR A 186 18.93 -11.49 -4.36
N ASP A 187 19.23 -12.01 -5.55
CA ASP A 187 19.77 -13.36 -5.79
C ASP A 187 21.14 -13.18 -6.49
N LEU A 188 22.21 -13.23 -5.69
CA LEU A 188 23.59 -12.96 -6.10
C LEU A 188 24.25 -14.17 -6.75
N ASP A 189 23.94 -15.39 -6.28
CA ASP A 189 24.48 -16.63 -6.83
C ASP A 189 23.67 -17.17 -8.04
N LYS A 190 22.48 -16.60 -8.26
CA LYS A 190 21.53 -16.88 -9.36
C LYS A 190 20.91 -18.27 -9.29
N ASN A 191 20.66 -18.77 -8.09
CA ASN A 191 20.05 -20.07 -7.86
C ASN A 191 18.50 -20.05 -7.93
N GLY A 192 17.86 -18.88 -8.02
CA GLY A 192 16.41 -18.68 -8.05
C GLY A 192 15.77 -18.45 -6.68
N ILE A 193 16.58 -18.36 -5.63
CA ILE A 193 16.21 -18.09 -4.24
C ILE A 193 16.91 -16.79 -3.82
N GLY A 194 16.19 -15.91 -3.15
CA GLY A 194 16.75 -14.67 -2.63
C GLY A 194 17.66 -14.89 -1.42
N ASP A 195 18.81 -14.23 -1.40
CA ASP A 195 19.81 -14.28 -0.32
C ASP A 195 19.35 -13.57 0.96
N THR A 196 18.34 -12.71 0.87
CA THR A 196 17.77 -11.97 2.00
C THR A 196 16.49 -12.67 2.46
N PRO A 197 16.33 -13.01 3.75
CA PRO A 197 15.06 -13.54 4.26
C PRO A 197 13.88 -12.61 3.97
N TYR A 198 12.69 -13.19 3.78
CA TYR A 198 11.46 -12.39 3.81
C TYR A 198 11.13 -11.98 5.25
N GLU A 199 10.55 -10.80 5.43
CA GLU A 199 10.58 -10.13 6.75
C GLU A 199 9.24 -10.16 7.50
N LEU A 200 8.11 -10.39 6.83
CA LEU A 200 6.80 -10.49 7.50
C LEU A 200 6.59 -11.82 8.22
N VAL A 201 7.26 -12.87 7.75
CA VAL A 201 7.24 -14.24 8.27
C VAL A 201 8.62 -14.86 8.10
N PRO A 202 9.07 -15.81 8.95
CA PRO A 202 10.43 -16.34 8.93
C PRO A 202 10.69 -17.33 7.77
N ASP A 203 10.60 -16.82 6.54
CA ASP A 203 10.98 -17.51 5.30
C ASP A 203 12.42 -17.13 4.93
N LEU A 204 13.35 -18.05 5.17
CA LEU A 204 14.78 -17.88 4.92
C LEU A 204 15.18 -18.17 3.46
N TYR A 205 14.23 -18.60 2.61
CA TYR A 205 14.51 -19.05 1.25
C TYR A 205 13.44 -18.53 0.26
N PRO A 206 13.14 -17.22 0.23
CA PRO A 206 12.12 -16.65 -0.64
C PRO A 206 12.47 -16.92 -2.11
N LEU A 207 11.46 -17.27 -2.91
CA LEU A 207 11.65 -17.58 -4.33
C LEU A 207 11.64 -16.30 -5.17
N MET A 208 12.57 -16.20 -6.13
CA MET A 208 12.66 -15.05 -7.04
C MET A 208 11.56 -15.04 -8.11
N GLU A 209 11.02 -16.22 -8.44
CA GLU A 209 9.94 -16.40 -9.43
C GLU A 209 8.78 -17.20 -8.82
N PRO A 210 7.52 -16.94 -9.26
CA PRO A 210 6.35 -17.65 -8.75
C PRO A 210 6.38 -19.14 -9.15
N PRO A 211 6.43 -20.09 -8.20
CA PRO A 211 6.44 -21.53 -8.52
C PRO A 211 5.12 -22.01 -9.10
N VAL A 212 4.01 -21.29 -8.83
CA VAL A 212 2.67 -21.58 -9.33
C VAL A 212 1.98 -20.26 -9.72
N SER A 213 1.45 -20.16 -10.93
CA SER A 213 0.74 -18.95 -11.38
C SER A 213 -0.73 -18.95 -10.93
N LEU A 214 -1.30 -17.77 -10.71
CA LEU A 214 -2.75 -17.62 -10.59
C LEU A 214 -3.46 -17.97 -11.92
N PRO A 215 -4.72 -18.43 -11.88
CA PRO A 215 -5.51 -18.67 -13.09
C PRO A 215 -5.67 -17.40 -13.94
N ALA A 216 -5.73 -17.57 -15.26
CA ALA A 216 -6.04 -16.48 -16.18
C ALA A 216 -7.42 -15.87 -15.86
N GLY A 217 -7.46 -14.57 -15.58
CA GLY A 217 -8.67 -13.88 -15.12
C GLY A 217 -8.85 -13.83 -13.60
N ALA A 218 -7.85 -14.22 -12.81
CA ALA A 218 -7.79 -13.84 -11.41
C ALA A 218 -7.62 -12.31 -11.27
N THR A 219 -8.52 -11.66 -10.53
CA THR A 219 -8.50 -10.21 -10.26
C THR A 219 -8.97 -9.93 -8.83
N ARG A 220 -8.71 -8.72 -8.31
CA ARG A 220 -9.39 -8.22 -7.11
C ARG A 220 -10.88 -8.07 -7.45
N LEU A 221 -11.76 -8.46 -6.53
CA LEU A 221 -13.16 -8.07 -6.59
C LEU A 221 -13.44 -7.04 -5.51
N SER A 222 -13.16 -5.78 -5.82
CA SER A 222 -13.73 -4.65 -5.10
C SER A 222 -15.23 -4.56 -5.45
N THR A 223 -16.10 -5.24 -4.70
CA THR A 223 -17.55 -5.01 -4.79
C THR A 223 -17.90 -3.67 -4.19
N LEU A 224 -17.84 -2.64 -5.02
CA LEU A 224 -18.56 -1.40 -4.79
C LEU A 224 -19.91 -1.47 -5.49
N ASP A 225 -21.00 -1.39 -4.72
CA ASP A 225 -22.34 -1.34 -5.30
C ASP A 225 -22.65 0.06 -5.81
N LEU A 226 -22.38 0.26 -7.11
CA LEU A 226 -22.65 1.51 -7.81
C LEU A 226 -24.13 1.91 -7.85
N ALA A 227 -25.07 1.02 -7.49
CA ALA A 227 -26.49 1.35 -7.37
C ALA A 227 -26.87 1.96 -6.01
N ALA A 228 -26.03 1.78 -4.97
CA ALA A 228 -26.22 2.40 -3.66
C ALA A 228 -25.66 3.83 -3.60
N LEU A 229 -24.75 4.16 -4.51
CA LEU A 229 -24.28 5.51 -4.78
C LEU A 229 -25.32 6.22 -5.66
N GLY A 230 -25.87 7.33 -5.18
CA GLY A 230 -26.85 8.11 -5.95
C GLY A 230 -26.28 8.67 -7.27
N GLU A 231 -27.10 9.35 -8.07
CA GLU A 231 -26.79 9.84 -9.43
C GLU A 231 -25.58 10.82 -9.54
N ARG A 232 -24.86 11.07 -8.44
CA ARG A 232 -23.60 11.85 -8.33
C ARG A 232 -22.65 11.26 -7.27
N GLY A 233 -22.44 9.95 -7.27
CA GLY A 233 -21.45 9.32 -6.40
C GLY A 233 -20.01 9.56 -6.87
N ILE A 234 -19.16 10.06 -5.98
CA ILE A 234 -17.69 9.93 -6.10
C ILE A 234 -17.34 8.49 -5.69
N VAL A 235 -16.45 7.87 -6.45
CA VAL A 235 -16.13 6.44 -6.34
C VAL A 235 -14.62 6.27 -6.46
N ALA A 236 -13.95 5.84 -5.40
CA ALA A 236 -12.54 5.45 -5.44
C ALA A 236 -12.42 3.93 -5.64
N LEU A 237 -11.61 3.49 -6.61
CA LEU A 237 -11.36 2.08 -6.92
C LEU A 237 -9.87 1.84 -7.18
N ALA A 238 -9.40 0.60 -7.00
CA ALA A 238 -8.03 0.21 -7.27
C ALA A 238 -7.77 -0.03 -8.77
N PRO A 239 -6.53 0.11 -9.27
CA PRO A 239 -6.15 -0.25 -10.63
C PRO A 239 -6.57 -1.69 -11.00
N GLY A 240 -7.13 -1.85 -12.20
CA GLY A 240 -7.61 -3.15 -12.69
C GLY A 240 -8.94 -3.63 -12.10
N THR A 241 -9.63 -2.83 -11.27
CA THR A 241 -11.00 -3.15 -10.83
C THR A 241 -11.94 -3.38 -12.01
N LEU A 242 -12.70 -4.49 -11.95
CA LEU A 242 -13.76 -4.81 -12.91
C LEU A 242 -15.09 -4.16 -12.52
N VAL A 243 -15.62 -3.29 -13.38
CA VAL A 243 -16.96 -2.71 -13.26
C VAL A 243 -18.00 -3.71 -13.72
N ARG A 244 -19.02 -3.96 -12.88
CA ARG A 244 -20.18 -4.79 -13.18
C ARG A 244 -21.45 -3.93 -13.17
N LEU A 245 -22.20 -3.97 -14.27
CA LEU A 245 -23.50 -3.31 -14.36
C LEU A 245 -24.63 -4.32 -14.07
N VAL A 246 -25.68 -3.82 -13.42
CA VAL A 246 -26.90 -4.57 -13.10
C VAL A 246 -28.10 -3.66 -13.35
N ALA A 247 -29.15 -4.21 -13.95
CA ALA A 247 -30.42 -3.54 -14.09
C ALA A 247 -31.54 -4.51 -13.70
N THR A 248 -32.62 -3.96 -13.16
CA THR A 248 -33.84 -4.69 -12.80
C THR A 248 -35.02 -4.05 -13.53
N ASP A 249 -35.93 -4.89 -14.00
CA ASP A 249 -37.23 -4.47 -14.52
C ASP A 249 -38.31 -5.34 -13.88
N ILE A 250 -39.41 -4.70 -13.47
CA ILE A 250 -40.54 -5.36 -12.79
C ILE A 250 -41.48 -6.02 -13.82
N GLY A 251 -41.43 -5.60 -15.09
CA GLY A 251 -42.30 -6.04 -16.16
C GLY A 251 -41.75 -7.22 -16.97
N VAL A 252 -41.30 -6.94 -18.19
CA VAL A 252 -40.87 -7.94 -19.19
C VAL A 252 -39.43 -8.43 -18.96
N GLY A 253 -38.68 -7.76 -18.09
CA GLY A 253 -37.27 -7.96 -17.85
C GLY A 253 -36.40 -7.14 -18.82
N VAL A 254 -35.17 -6.87 -18.39
CA VAL A 254 -34.14 -6.18 -19.17
C VAL A 254 -33.75 -7.02 -20.40
N ASP A 255 -33.54 -6.37 -21.55
CA ASP A 255 -32.92 -6.95 -22.74
C ASP A 255 -31.40 -6.70 -22.72
N LYS A 256 -30.99 -5.43 -22.59
CA LYS A 256 -29.58 -5.00 -22.68
C LYS A 256 -29.26 -3.86 -21.72
N ILE A 257 -27.98 -3.75 -21.38
CA ILE A 257 -27.39 -2.57 -20.75
C ILE A 257 -26.32 -2.04 -21.70
N PHE A 258 -26.27 -0.73 -21.86
CA PHE A 258 -25.28 0.00 -22.65
C PHE A 258 -24.45 0.89 -21.73
N TYR A 259 -23.17 1.06 -22.04
CA TYR A 259 -22.27 1.98 -21.33
C TYR A 259 -21.26 2.63 -22.27
N ARG A 260 -20.68 3.75 -21.87
CA ARG A 260 -19.49 4.35 -22.49
C ARG A 260 -18.60 5.00 -21.43
N LEU A 261 -17.31 5.11 -21.75
CA LEU A 261 -16.30 5.79 -20.91
C LEU A 261 -15.79 7.03 -21.63
N ASP A 262 -15.63 8.13 -20.90
CA ASP A 262 -15.06 9.42 -21.33
C ASP A 262 -15.54 9.88 -22.72
N GLU A 263 -16.86 9.98 -22.85
CA GLU A 263 -17.61 10.39 -24.06
C GLU A 263 -17.41 9.50 -25.31
N GLY A 264 -16.73 8.35 -25.16
CA GLY A 264 -16.46 7.40 -26.22
C GLY A 264 -17.68 6.67 -26.81
N GLN A 265 -17.42 5.60 -27.55
CA GLN A 265 -18.47 4.83 -28.20
C GLN A 265 -19.32 4.04 -27.19
N TRP A 266 -20.63 3.93 -27.47
CA TRP A 266 -21.55 3.10 -26.69
C TRP A 266 -21.28 1.62 -26.95
N LEU A 267 -20.93 0.91 -25.87
CA LEU A 267 -20.69 -0.53 -25.82
C LEU A 267 -21.90 -1.22 -25.19
N THR A 268 -22.23 -2.43 -25.66
CA THR A 268 -23.20 -3.29 -24.97
C THR A 268 -22.47 -4.04 -23.85
N TYR A 269 -23.00 -3.98 -22.63
CA TYR A 269 -22.49 -4.72 -21.49
C TYR A 269 -22.79 -6.22 -21.66
N GLY A 270 -21.75 -7.05 -21.53
CA GLY A 270 -21.86 -8.51 -21.51
C GLY A 270 -21.26 -9.09 -20.23
N ASP A 271 -19.97 -8.82 -20.02
CA ASP A 271 -19.20 -9.25 -18.86
C ASP A 271 -18.61 -8.04 -18.10
N PRO A 272 -18.20 -8.21 -16.83
CA PRO A 272 -17.48 -7.17 -16.09
C PRO A 272 -16.19 -6.76 -16.79
N PHE A 273 -15.89 -5.46 -16.82
CA PHE A 273 -14.82 -4.88 -17.63
C PHE A 273 -13.87 -4.00 -16.77
N PRO A 274 -12.55 -3.99 -17.04
CA PRO A 274 -11.61 -3.17 -16.29
C PRO A 274 -11.78 -1.69 -16.62
N LEU A 275 -11.49 -0.83 -15.65
CA LEU A 275 -11.31 0.60 -15.90
C LEU A 275 -9.90 0.89 -16.46
N PRO A 276 -9.76 1.91 -17.34
CA PRO A 276 -8.46 2.39 -17.77
C PRO A 276 -7.65 2.98 -16.62
N ASP A 277 -6.34 2.77 -16.64
CA ASP A 277 -5.40 3.22 -15.62
C ASP A 277 -5.17 4.74 -15.69
N ARG A 278 -6.02 5.50 -15.00
CA ARG A 278 -5.98 6.96 -14.87
C ARG A 278 -6.77 7.42 -13.65
N ALA A 279 -6.32 8.52 -13.03
CA ALA A 279 -6.91 9.07 -11.80
C ALA A 279 -8.42 9.40 -11.86
N MET A 280 -9.01 9.57 -13.05
CA MET A 280 -10.45 9.80 -13.23
C MET A 280 -11.00 9.16 -14.52
N VAL A 281 -12.20 8.57 -14.44
CA VAL A 281 -12.98 8.01 -15.56
C VAL A 281 -14.44 8.44 -15.43
N ARG A 282 -14.99 9.08 -16.46
CA ARG A 282 -16.44 9.36 -16.57
C ARG A 282 -17.14 8.19 -17.25
N MET A 283 -18.12 7.58 -16.59
CA MET A 283 -18.96 6.53 -17.18
C MET A 283 -20.39 7.03 -17.38
N GLU A 284 -20.97 6.76 -18.55
CA GLU A 284 -22.41 6.91 -18.78
C GLU A 284 -23.02 5.54 -19.11
N TYR A 285 -24.24 5.28 -18.65
CA TYR A 285 -24.91 3.99 -18.84
C TYR A 285 -26.44 4.09 -18.86
N TYR A 286 -27.09 3.13 -19.54
CA TYR A 286 -28.55 2.92 -19.51
C TYR A 286 -28.94 1.49 -19.88
N ALA A 287 -30.04 1.00 -19.33
CA ALA A 287 -30.71 -0.23 -19.73
C ALA A 287 -31.86 -0.03 -20.74
N VAL A 288 -32.18 -1.11 -21.46
CA VAL A 288 -33.34 -1.23 -22.36
C VAL A 288 -34.09 -2.53 -22.04
N ASP A 289 -35.42 -2.48 -21.96
CA ASP A 289 -36.27 -3.66 -21.73
C ASP A 289 -36.56 -4.47 -23.03
N LYS A 290 -37.19 -5.63 -22.89
CA LYS A 290 -37.54 -6.50 -24.05
C LYS A 290 -38.63 -5.94 -24.98
N LEU A 291 -39.22 -4.79 -24.68
CA LEU A 291 -40.14 -4.05 -25.54
C LEU A 291 -39.48 -2.82 -26.19
N GLY A 292 -38.22 -2.54 -25.88
CA GLY A 292 -37.46 -1.39 -26.40
C GLY A 292 -37.63 -0.12 -25.57
N ASN A 293 -38.22 -0.19 -24.38
CA ASN A 293 -38.27 0.96 -23.47
C ASN A 293 -36.87 1.19 -22.88
N GLN A 294 -36.32 2.37 -23.11
CA GLN A 294 -35.01 2.79 -22.62
C GLN A 294 -35.16 3.64 -21.35
N GLU A 295 -34.33 3.38 -20.33
CA GLU A 295 -34.23 4.28 -19.17
C GLU A 295 -33.44 5.56 -19.49
N ARG A 296 -33.52 6.57 -18.60
CA ARG A 296 -32.67 7.76 -18.73
C ARG A 296 -31.20 7.39 -18.60
N THR A 297 -30.35 7.96 -19.45
CA THR A 297 -28.89 7.88 -19.30
C THR A 297 -28.48 8.41 -17.94
N LYS A 298 -27.79 7.56 -17.18
CA LYS A 298 -27.14 7.90 -15.92
C LYS A 298 -25.67 8.19 -16.17
N GLN A 299 -25.08 8.99 -15.30
CA GLN A 299 -23.66 9.32 -15.31
C GLN A 299 -23.05 8.98 -13.95
N LEU A 300 -21.81 8.52 -13.95
CA LEU A 300 -20.98 8.30 -12.77
C LEU A 300 -19.57 8.88 -13.06
N VAL A 301 -18.95 9.46 -12.04
CA VAL A 301 -17.53 9.84 -12.10
C VAL A 301 -16.77 8.95 -11.12
N ILE A 302 -15.80 8.22 -11.65
CA ILE A 302 -14.95 7.30 -10.91
C ILE A 302 -13.58 7.94 -10.80
N TYR A 303 -13.01 7.93 -9.62
CA TYR A 303 -11.62 8.25 -9.35
C TYR A 303 -10.87 6.93 -9.11
N LEU A 304 -9.62 6.85 -9.57
CA LEU A 304 -8.73 5.74 -9.21
C LEU A 304 -7.64 6.32 -8.32
N ASP A 305 -7.49 5.76 -7.13
CA ASP A 305 -6.30 6.04 -6.33
C ASP A 305 -5.16 5.12 -6.78
N ILE A 306 -4.04 5.74 -7.10
CA ILE A 306 -2.84 5.11 -7.67
C ILE A 306 -1.57 5.53 -6.93
N GLU A 307 -1.69 6.37 -5.90
CA GLU A 307 -0.56 6.93 -5.16
C GLU A 307 -0.41 6.19 -3.82
N PRO A 308 0.84 5.91 -3.37
CA PRO A 308 1.05 5.35 -2.05
C PRO A 308 0.95 6.43 -0.95
N PRO A 309 0.46 6.07 0.25
CA PRO A 309 0.41 6.99 1.39
C PRO A 309 1.82 7.40 1.86
N VAL A 310 1.98 8.56 2.52
CA VAL A 310 3.29 9.02 3.01
C VAL A 310 3.33 9.07 4.54
N THR A 311 4.16 8.23 5.16
CA THR A 311 4.27 8.19 6.63
C THR A 311 5.43 9.03 7.19
N ARG A 312 5.20 9.67 8.33
CA ARG A 312 6.23 10.29 9.19
C ARG A 312 6.15 9.78 10.63
N ILE A 313 7.29 9.78 11.32
CA ILE A 313 7.37 9.57 12.77
C ILE A 313 7.35 10.91 13.52
N VAL A 314 6.58 10.97 14.60
CA VAL A 314 6.43 12.13 15.47
C VAL A 314 6.71 11.69 16.91
N ALA A 315 7.62 12.38 17.60
CA ALA A 315 7.87 12.15 19.02
C ALA A 315 6.99 13.08 19.85
N ASP A 316 6.05 12.54 20.61
CA ASP A 316 5.42 13.23 21.74
C ASP A 316 6.31 13.09 22.99
N GLY A 317 6.36 14.15 23.80
CA GLY A 317 7.46 14.43 24.72
C GLY A 317 7.73 13.38 25.81
N PRO A 318 8.91 13.39 26.44
CA PRO A 318 10.01 14.33 26.24
C PRO A 318 10.95 13.89 25.09
N HIS A 319 11.41 14.81 24.27
CA HIS A 319 12.41 14.54 23.23
C HIS A 319 13.29 15.78 23.02
N TYR A 320 14.42 15.63 22.34
CA TYR A 320 15.28 16.74 21.94
C TYR A 320 15.77 16.52 20.50
N PHE A 321 15.45 17.44 19.60
CA PHE A 321 16.01 17.43 18.25
C PHE A 321 17.31 18.25 18.27
N ALA A 322 18.45 17.58 18.10
CA ALA A 322 19.75 18.19 18.14
C ALA A 322 20.08 18.90 16.81
N PRO A 323 20.93 19.95 16.81
CA PRO A 323 21.31 20.67 15.58
C PRO A 323 22.04 19.82 14.53
N ASP A 324 22.53 18.63 14.91
CA ASP A 324 23.14 17.64 14.01
C ASP A 324 22.12 16.68 13.38
N GLY A 325 20.82 16.95 13.52
CA GLY A 325 19.73 16.16 12.96
C GLY A 325 19.30 14.95 13.78
N LYS A 326 19.93 14.68 14.94
CA LYS A 326 19.57 13.54 15.79
C LYS A 326 18.33 13.84 16.63
N LEU A 327 17.34 12.95 16.54
CA LEU A 327 16.20 12.92 17.45
C LEU A 327 16.53 12.09 18.70
N TRP A 328 16.78 12.78 19.81
CA TRP A 328 17.00 12.17 21.12
C TRP A 328 15.68 11.92 21.85
N ILE A 329 15.55 10.74 22.45
CA ILE A 329 14.36 10.23 23.14
C ILE A 329 14.73 9.61 24.49
N THR A 330 13.72 9.31 25.30
CA THR A 330 13.81 8.64 26.60
C THR A 330 12.91 7.39 26.60
N SER A 331 12.97 6.54 27.63
CA SER A 331 11.99 5.46 27.83
C SER A 331 10.54 5.94 28.01
N ARG A 332 10.29 7.25 28.16
CA ARG A 332 8.95 7.85 28.35
C ARG A 332 8.41 8.53 27.10
N THR A 333 9.23 8.69 26.06
CA THR A 333 8.87 9.37 24.81
C THR A 333 7.92 8.50 24.02
N LYS A 334 6.76 9.05 23.64
CA LYS A 334 5.79 8.33 22.82
C LYS A 334 6.07 8.63 21.35
N LEU A 335 6.12 7.59 20.54
CA LEU A 335 6.29 7.66 19.10
C LEU A 335 4.94 7.42 18.44
N GLU A 336 4.47 8.45 17.76
CA GLU A 336 3.28 8.43 16.94
C GLU A 336 3.71 8.30 15.47
N LEU A 337 3.07 7.40 14.72
CA LEU A 337 3.24 7.34 13.27
C LEU A 337 2.02 7.99 12.63
N ARG A 338 2.26 8.91 11.70
CA ARG A 338 1.21 9.64 10.97
C ARG A 338 1.42 9.44 9.48
N ALA A 339 0.44 8.85 8.82
CA ALA A 339 0.36 8.84 7.37
C ALA A 339 -0.56 9.99 6.92
N ASP A 340 -0.10 10.79 5.98
CA ASP A 340 -0.99 11.62 5.16
C ASP A 340 -1.25 10.86 3.85
N ASP A 341 -2.50 10.92 3.41
CA ASP A 341 -3.02 10.15 2.28
C ASP A 341 -4.24 10.89 1.70
N ALA A 342 -4.35 10.93 0.37
CA ALA A 342 -5.39 11.67 -0.34
C ALA A 342 -6.74 10.92 -0.36
N SER A 343 -6.72 9.58 -0.27
CA SER A 343 -7.94 8.75 -0.37
C SER A 343 -8.48 8.31 0.99
N GLY A 344 -7.62 8.23 2.00
CA GLY A 344 -7.96 8.26 3.42
C GLY A 344 -7.80 6.92 4.14
N MET A 345 -7.27 7.00 5.36
CA MET A 345 -7.12 5.91 6.33
C MET A 345 -6.11 4.82 5.92
N ALA A 346 -4.82 5.16 5.96
CA ALA A 346 -3.75 4.21 5.77
C ALA A 346 -3.51 3.30 7.01
N ASN A 347 -3.27 2.01 6.76
CA ASN A 347 -2.76 1.05 7.74
C ASN A 347 -1.23 1.18 7.83
N ILE A 348 -0.73 1.69 8.95
CA ILE A 348 0.71 1.84 9.19
C ILE A 348 1.26 0.58 9.88
N PHE A 349 2.45 0.16 9.48
CA PHE A 349 3.21 -0.94 10.05
C PHE A 349 4.61 -0.45 10.46
N TYR A 350 5.15 -1.00 11.55
CA TYR A 350 6.47 -0.63 12.05
C TYR A 350 7.21 -1.79 12.69
N ARG A 351 8.54 -1.69 12.73
CA ARG A 351 9.42 -2.57 13.51
C ARG A 351 10.55 -1.76 14.17
N ILE A 352 11.20 -2.38 15.14
CA ILE A 352 12.32 -1.82 15.91
C ILE A 352 13.50 -2.79 15.78
N GLU A 353 14.70 -2.29 15.48
CA GLU A 353 15.93 -3.08 15.36
C GLU A 353 15.85 -4.29 14.41
N GLY A 354 15.05 -4.20 13.34
CA GLY A 354 14.86 -5.30 12.39
C GLY A 354 14.06 -6.49 12.95
N GLY A 355 13.37 -6.35 14.09
CA GLY A 355 12.45 -7.35 14.62
C GLY A 355 11.15 -7.48 13.80
N ASP A 356 10.18 -8.24 14.32
CA ASP A 356 8.91 -8.48 13.63
C ASP A 356 8.13 -7.19 13.33
N TRP A 357 7.55 -7.12 12.14
CA TRP A 357 6.63 -6.07 11.71
C TRP A 357 5.31 -6.11 12.51
N ARG A 358 4.88 -4.94 13.00
CA ARG A 358 3.70 -4.76 13.85
C ARG A 358 2.77 -3.72 13.25
N SER A 359 1.46 -3.97 13.27
CA SER A 359 0.49 -2.91 12.98
C SER A 359 0.58 -1.80 14.02
N TYR A 360 0.60 -0.56 13.56
CA TYR A 360 0.51 0.61 14.41
C TYR A 360 -0.97 0.90 14.73
N THR A 361 -1.35 0.75 15.99
CA THR A 361 -2.72 0.98 16.48
C THR A 361 -2.81 2.13 17.50
N GLU A 362 -1.70 2.46 18.15
CA GLU A 362 -1.57 3.51 19.16
C GLU A 362 -0.09 3.93 19.31
N PRO A 363 0.20 5.13 19.84
CA PRO A 363 1.57 5.58 20.08
C PRO A 363 2.36 4.63 21.00
N PHE A 364 3.59 4.28 20.61
CA PHE A 364 4.43 3.30 21.31
C PHE A 364 5.67 3.94 21.94
N MET A 365 6.37 3.21 22.81
CA MET A 365 7.64 3.63 23.42
C MET A 365 8.74 2.64 23.03
N VAL A 366 10.00 3.08 22.97
CA VAL A 366 11.14 2.23 22.60
C VAL A 366 11.63 1.41 23.81
N PRO A 367 11.46 0.06 23.81
CA PRO A 367 11.92 -0.79 24.90
C PRO A 367 13.44 -1.05 24.80
N GLY A 368 14.07 -1.42 25.92
CA GLY A 368 15.49 -1.79 25.96
C GLY A 368 16.41 -0.73 26.58
N PRO A 369 17.74 -0.95 26.57
CA PRO A 369 18.74 -0.04 27.13
C PRO A 369 18.87 1.28 26.34
N GLU A 370 19.71 2.19 26.80
CA GLU A 370 20.12 3.40 26.06
C GLU A 370 20.93 3.04 24.80
N GLY A 371 20.98 3.96 23.84
CA GLY A 371 21.69 3.79 22.56
C GLY A 371 20.85 4.18 21.33
N PRO A 372 21.41 4.04 20.12
CA PRO A 372 20.68 4.25 18.87
C PRO A 372 19.67 3.11 18.63
N TYR A 373 18.50 3.46 18.11
CA TYR A 373 17.45 2.54 17.67
C TYR A 373 17.01 2.89 16.26
N ARG A 374 17.06 1.91 15.36
CA ARG A 374 16.46 1.96 14.03
C ARG A 374 14.99 1.59 14.12
N ILE A 375 14.13 2.54 13.76
CA ILE A 375 12.69 2.33 13.57
C ILE A 375 12.44 2.30 12.06
N GLU A 376 11.82 1.23 11.59
CA GLU A 376 11.45 1.07 10.19
C GLU A 376 9.94 1.02 10.10
N TYR A 377 9.34 1.75 9.18
CA TYR A 377 7.88 1.87 9.06
C TYR A 377 7.44 2.01 7.59
N TYR A 378 6.23 1.57 7.29
CA TYR A 378 5.57 1.79 6.00
C TYR A 378 4.06 1.77 6.18
N ALA A 379 3.33 2.39 5.26
CA ALA A 379 1.88 2.36 5.20
C ALA A 379 1.33 1.69 3.93
N LEU A 380 0.06 1.29 4.05
CA LEU A 380 -0.81 0.78 3.00
C LEU A 380 -2.11 1.58 3.05
N ASP A 381 -2.57 2.12 1.93
CA ASP A 381 -3.91 2.75 1.85
C ASP A 381 -5.05 1.69 1.91
N LEU A 382 -6.29 2.11 1.67
CA LEU A 382 -7.44 1.20 1.55
C LEU A 382 -7.48 0.43 0.20
N TYR A 383 -6.68 0.83 -0.79
CA TYR A 383 -6.74 0.36 -2.17
C TYR A 383 -5.62 -0.63 -2.53
N GLY A 384 -4.61 -0.77 -1.67
CA GLY A 384 -3.47 -1.68 -1.78
C GLY A 384 -2.15 -1.01 -2.19
N ASN A 385 -2.10 0.32 -2.32
CA ASN A 385 -0.88 1.06 -2.62
C ASN A 385 0.02 1.09 -1.38
N ARG A 386 1.30 0.72 -1.55
CA ARG A 386 2.29 0.61 -0.46
C ARG A 386 3.43 1.57 -0.70
N GLU A 387 3.81 2.35 0.30
CA GLU A 387 5.04 3.16 0.22
C GLU A 387 6.32 2.31 0.33
N GLY A 388 7.46 2.95 0.04
CA GLY A 388 8.77 2.42 0.39
C GLY A 388 8.93 2.28 1.91
N VAL A 389 9.83 1.40 2.36
CA VAL A 389 10.13 1.33 3.80
C VAL A 389 10.90 2.57 4.22
N GLN A 390 10.27 3.39 5.06
CA GLN A 390 10.88 4.53 5.70
C GLN A 390 11.76 4.05 6.87
N THR A 391 12.88 4.73 7.11
CA THR A 391 13.82 4.40 8.19
C THR A 391 14.17 5.66 8.99
N ALA A 392 14.04 5.58 10.31
CA ALA A 392 14.46 6.62 11.24
C ALA A 392 15.44 6.05 12.28
N ILE A 393 16.45 6.84 12.67
CA ILE A 393 17.38 6.50 13.76
C ILE A 393 17.11 7.44 14.94
N LEU A 394 16.70 6.87 16.06
CA LEU A 394 16.40 7.57 17.31
C LEU A 394 17.50 7.30 18.34
N TRP A 395 17.91 8.30 19.10
CA TRP A 395 18.97 8.17 20.11
C TRP A 395 18.35 8.17 21.51
N LYS A 396 18.35 7.01 22.17
CA LYS A 396 17.74 6.85 23.48
C LYS A 396 18.74 7.15 24.60
N ASP A 397 18.38 8.11 25.46
CA ASP A 397 19.10 8.52 26.65
C ASP A 397 18.11 8.65 27.83
N ASP A 398 18.34 7.90 28.91
CA ASP A 398 17.58 7.99 30.17
C ASP A 398 18.50 8.47 31.32
N SER A 399 19.76 8.80 31.03
CA SER A 399 20.79 9.07 32.02
C SER A 399 20.71 10.50 32.51
N ALA A 400 20.60 10.65 33.84
CA ALA A 400 20.62 11.96 34.47
C ALA A 400 22.05 12.54 34.44
N PRO A 401 22.23 13.84 34.14
CA PRO A 401 23.53 14.49 34.23
C PRO A 401 24.04 14.50 35.69
N ALA A 402 25.35 14.33 35.87
CA ALA A 402 26.01 14.42 37.16
C ALA A 402 26.70 15.78 37.34
N THR A 403 26.66 16.34 38.55
CA THR A 403 27.29 17.62 38.89
C THR A 403 28.36 17.39 39.96
N GLU A 404 29.60 17.76 39.67
CA GLU A 404 30.71 17.76 40.63
C GLU A 404 31.07 19.19 41.10
N PRO A 405 31.42 19.39 42.37
CA PRO A 405 31.77 20.72 42.88
C PRO A 405 33.18 21.16 42.46
N ALA A 406 33.27 22.18 41.62
CA ALA A 406 34.53 22.82 41.23
C ALA A 406 34.72 24.19 41.92
N ALA A 407 35.93 24.46 42.41
CA ALA A 407 36.29 25.74 43.01
C ALA A 407 36.91 26.68 41.96
N GLY A 408 36.11 27.60 41.42
CA GLY A 408 36.54 28.63 40.47
C GLY A 408 36.25 28.26 39.01
N GLY A 409 35.33 29.00 38.40
CA GLY A 409 34.95 28.89 37.00
C GLY A 409 33.86 29.90 36.65
N LYS A 410 33.77 30.30 35.37
CA LYS A 410 32.57 31.00 34.88
C LYS A 410 31.37 30.06 34.95
N ALA A 411 30.16 30.61 35.08
CA ALA A 411 28.94 29.81 34.94
C ALA A 411 28.93 29.16 33.54
N PRO A 412 28.71 27.83 33.42
CA PRO A 412 28.69 27.13 32.13
C PRO A 412 27.48 27.50 31.24
N PHE A 413 26.58 28.34 31.75
CA PHE A 413 25.43 28.90 31.05
C PHE A 413 25.44 30.42 31.29
N GLU A 414 25.94 31.22 30.34
CA GLU A 414 25.90 32.68 30.45
C GLU A 414 24.47 33.18 30.19
N VAL A 415 23.86 33.82 31.19
CA VAL A 415 22.56 34.51 31.04
C VAL A 415 22.81 35.88 30.43
N GLY A 416 22.38 36.07 29.18
CA GLY A 416 22.59 37.32 28.44
C GLY A 416 21.94 38.54 29.13
N GLY A 417 22.77 39.52 29.48
CA GLY A 417 22.35 40.77 30.12
C GLY A 417 23.39 41.88 29.92
N THR A 418 23.02 42.91 29.17
CA THR A 418 23.86 44.02 28.66
C THR A 418 24.79 44.71 29.68
N GLY A 419 26.05 45.00 29.33
CA GLY A 419 26.91 45.81 30.22
C GLY A 419 28.36 46.14 29.83
N ARG A 420 28.56 46.95 28.77
CA ARG A 420 29.71 47.86 28.52
C ARG A 420 31.13 47.30 28.27
N ASP A 421 31.83 48.02 27.40
CA ASP A 421 33.24 47.86 27.04
C ASP A 421 34.21 48.11 28.21
N GLU A 422 35.29 47.33 28.28
CA GLU A 422 36.61 47.84 28.68
C GLU A 422 37.70 47.32 27.72
N ALA A 423 38.78 48.09 27.62
CA ALA A 423 39.72 48.11 26.50
C ALA A 423 40.90 47.11 26.66
N PRO A 424 41.72 46.86 25.61
CA PRO A 424 42.63 45.72 25.59
C PRO A 424 43.93 45.96 26.37
N THR A 425 44.45 44.89 26.98
CA THR A 425 45.80 44.83 27.55
C THR A 425 46.74 44.00 26.66
N LEU A 426 47.88 44.60 26.30
CA LEU A 426 48.94 44.00 25.52
C LEU A 426 49.96 43.28 26.43
N THR A 427 50.55 42.18 25.93
CA THR A 427 51.95 41.66 26.12
C THR A 427 52.00 40.12 26.25
N PRO A 428 53.15 39.48 25.99
CA PRO A 428 54.06 39.65 24.85
C PRO A 428 54.32 38.31 24.12
N ALA A 429 54.92 38.34 22.93
CA ALA A 429 55.22 37.13 22.16
C ALA A 429 56.39 36.30 22.73
N PRO A 430 56.31 34.96 22.77
CA PRO A 430 57.45 34.07 23.01
C PRO A 430 58.28 33.83 21.73
N ALA A 431 59.53 33.36 21.91
CA ALA A 431 60.53 33.11 20.87
C ALA A 431 60.28 31.77 20.12
N PRO A 432 60.87 31.55 18.92
CA PRO A 432 60.53 30.42 18.06
C PRO A 432 61.13 29.09 18.53
N GLU A 433 60.35 28.02 18.38
CA GLU A 433 60.79 26.62 18.44
C GLU A 433 61.35 26.17 17.06
N PRO A 434 62.17 25.10 17.01
CA PRO A 434 62.86 24.71 15.78
C PRO A 434 61.93 24.11 14.72
N GLU A 435 62.20 24.43 13.45
CA GLU A 435 61.50 23.88 12.29
C GLU A 435 61.73 22.36 12.20
N LEU A 436 60.62 21.61 12.19
CA LEU A 436 60.57 20.24 11.67
C LEU A 436 60.17 20.32 10.18
N GLU A 437 60.88 19.58 9.34
CA GLU A 437 60.56 19.49 7.91
C GLU A 437 59.14 18.91 7.72
N PRO A 438 58.30 19.49 6.84
CA PRO A 438 56.96 18.96 6.60
C PRO A 438 57.03 17.63 5.84
N GLU A 439 56.24 16.64 6.28
CA GLU A 439 55.94 15.47 5.46
C GLU A 439 55.23 15.93 4.17
N PRO A 440 55.42 15.23 3.04
CA PRO A 440 54.81 15.62 1.78
C PRO A 440 53.29 15.51 1.86
N GLU A 441 52.58 16.61 1.54
CA GLU A 441 51.12 16.61 1.48
C GLU A 441 50.61 15.54 0.49
N PRO A 442 49.55 14.79 0.83
CA PRO A 442 48.89 13.94 -0.14
C PRO A 442 48.31 14.82 -1.25
N THR A 443 48.64 14.50 -2.51
CA THR A 443 48.04 15.14 -3.69
C THR A 443 46.51 15.14 -3.55
N PRO A 444 45.84 16.30 -3.69
CA PRO A 444 44.39 16.33 -3.62
C PRO A 444 43.81 15.46 -4.73
N GLU A 445 42.92 14.53 -4.36
CA GLU A 445 42.08 13.86 -5.34
C GLU A 445 41.28 14.92 -6.13
N PRO A 446 41.06 14.72 -7.44
CA PRO A 446 40.16 15.59 -8.18
C PRO A 446 38.79 15.56 -7.49
N PRO A 447 38.13 16.70 -7.30
CA PRO A 447 36.82 16.72 -6.66
C PRO A 447 35.88 15.79 -7.44
N ALA A 448 35.20 14.90 -6.73
CA ALA A 448 34.16 14.08 -7.32
C ALA A 448 33.13 15.01 -7.99
N PRO A 449 32.59 14.65 -9.16
CA PRO A 449 31.55 15.46 -9.80
C PRO A 449 30.36 15.52 -8.84
N THR A 450 30.08 16.70 -8.29
CA THR A 450 28.91 16.88 -7.43
C THR A 450 27.66 16.79 -8.31
N LEU A 451 26.73 15.90 -7.93
CA LEU A 451 25.47 15.76 -8.65
C LEU A 451 24.71 17.09 -8.54
N ALA A 452 24.49 17.72 -9.68
CA ALA A 452 23.55 18.81 -9.78
C ALA A 452 22.14 18.26 -9.92
N PHE A 453 21.19 18.93 -9.27
CA PHE A 453 19.77 18.64 -9.32
C PHE A 453 19.03 19.86 -9.85
N ARG A 454 17.91 19.62 -10.52
CA ARG A 454 17.10 20.65 -11.16
C ARG A 454 15.65 20.53 -10.70
N VAL A 455 15.12 21.63 -10.15
CA VAL A 455 13.71 21.77 -9.76
C VAL A 455 13.02 22.66 -10.79
N THR A 456 12.01 22.13 -11.46
CA THR A 456 11.32 22.78 -12.57
C THR A 456 9.82 22.81 -12.34
N LEU A 457 9.19 23.99 -12.39
CA LEU A 457 7.73 24.10 -12.47
C LEU A 457 7.32 23.83 -13.91
N THR A 458 6.71 22.68 -14.18
CA THR A 458 6.45 22.19 -15.55
C THR A 458 5.06 22.52 -16.04
N SER A 459 4.07 22.59 -15.14
CA SER A 459 2.66 22.81 -15.49
C SER A 459 1.94 23.62 -14.42
N ILE A 460 0.95 24.42 -14.83
CA ILE A 460 -0.01 25.07 -13.94
C ILE A 460 -1.40 25.03 -14.58
N SER A 461 -2.43 24.64 -13.83
CA SER A 461 -3.81 24.64 -14.29
C SER A 461 -4.79 25.09 -13.20
N LEU A 462 -5.84 25.80 -13.62
CA LEU A 462 -7.03 26.08 -12.80
C LEU A 462 -7.98 24.89 -12.94
N LEU A 463 -8.24 24.18 -11.84
CA LEU A 463 -9.08 22.98 -11.83
C LEU A 463 -10.56 23.33 -11.59
N GLU A 464 -10.81 24.23 -10.64
CA GLU A 464 -12.14 24.69 -10.25
C GLU A 464 -12.14 26.20 -10.05
N GLU A 465 -13.22 26.87 -10.43
CA GLU A 465 -13.44 28.30 -10.20
C GLU A 465 -14.95 28.55 -9.94
N PRO A 466 -15.46 28.26 -8.71
CA PRO A 466 -16.89 28.28 -8.43
C PRO A 466 -17.54 29.67 -8.53
N GLY A 467 -16.74 30.75 -8.45
CA GLY A 467 -17.19 32.14 -8.51
C GLY A 467 -17.36 32.73 -9.92
N GLY A 468 -16.82 32.08 -10.96
CA GLY A 468 -16.62 32.67 -12.29
C GLY A 468 -15.27 33.38 -12.43
N GLU A 469 -14.96 33.89 -13.63
CA GLU A 469 -13.63 34.39 -14.03
C GLU A 469 -13.05 35.44 -13.06
N GLY A 470 -12.17 35.01 -12.18
CA GLY A 470 -11.37 35.84 -11.28
C GLY A 470 -10.09 36.34 -11.93
N THR A 471 -9.47 37.38 -11.37
CA THR A 471 -8.12 37.79 -11.79
C THR A 471 -7.08 37.15 -10.87
N TRP A 472 -6.15 36.40 -11.45
CA TRP A 472 -5.26 35.51 -10.69
C TRP A 472 -3.79 35.84 -10.91
N THR A 473 -3.14 36.33 -9.85
CA THR A 473 -1.68 36.44 -9.77
C THR A 473 -1.11 35.15 -9.19
N LEU A 474 -0.09 34.58 -9.82
CA LEU A 474 0.58 33.37 -9.35
C LEU A 474 2.01 33.71 -8.96
N THR A 475 2.49 33.25 -7.81
CA THR A 475 3.87 33.48 -7.36
C THR A 475 4.53 32.20 -6.87
N TYR A 476 5.86 32.19 -6.90
CA TYR A 476 6.67 31.26 -6.12
C TYR A 476 7.62 32.01 -5.21
N SER A 477 8.00 31.39 -4.09
CA SER A 477 9.14 31.83 -3.29
C SER A 477 10.11 30.69 -3.06
N LEU A 478 11.39 30.98 -3.26
CA LEU A 478 12.49 30.09 -2.94
C LEU A 478 13.38 30.78 -1.91
N ASN A 479 13.50 30.20 -0.71
CA ASN A 479 14.28 30.76 0.40
C ASN A 479 13.89 32.21 0.80
N GLY A 480 12.63 32.61 0.59
CA GLY A 480 12.08 33.89 1.06
C GLY A 480 12.13 35.06 0.06
N GLU A 481 12.69 34.88 -1.14
CA GLU A 481 12.49 35.81 -2.26
C GLU A 481 11.24 35.38 -3.03
N GLU A 482 10.26 36.26 -3.23
CA GLU A 482 9.01 35.97 -3.95
C GLU A 482 9.04 36.55 -5.37
N LYS A 483 8.59 35.75 -6.35
CA LYS A 483 8.62 36.05 -7.79
C LYS A 483 7.29 35.67 -8.44
N GLU A 484 6.80 36.52 -9.32
CA GLU A 484 5.59 36.26 -10.12
C GLU A 484 5.86 35.23 -11.23
N ILE A 485 4.86 34.41 -11.54
CA ILE A 485 4.95 33.35 -12.55
C ILE A 485 4.16 33.76 -13.80
N VAL A 486 4.87 33.94 -14.90
CA VAL A 486 4.27 34.08 -16.24
C VAL A 486 4.02 32.67 -16.78
N ARG A 487 2.77 32.30 -17.03
CA ARG A 487 2.39 30.92 -17.39
C ARG A 487 2.93 30.52 -18.77
N GLU A 488 3.09 31.49 -19.65
CA GLU A 488 3.67 31.35 -20.98
C GLU A 488 5.18 31.05 -20.96
N GLU A 489 5.85 31.21 -19.82
CA GLU A 489 7.28 30.90 -19.62
C GLU A 489 7.51 29.49 -19.02
N LEU A 490 6.47 28.68 -18.84
CA LEU A 490 6.60 27.28 -18.43
C LEU A 490 7.19 26.41 -19.57
N PRO A 491 8.08 25.44 -19.27
CA PRO A 491 8.53 25.03 -17.95
C PRO A 491 9.60 25.97 -17.35
N LEU A 492 9.37 26.43 -16.12
CA LEU A 492 10.21 27.41 -15.42
C LEU A 492 11.18 26.71 -14.46
N VAL A 493 12.49 26.91 -14.65
CA VAL A 493 13.51 26.40 -13.71
C VAL A 493 13.53 27.24 -12.45
N LEU A 494 13.20 26.62 -11.32
CA LEU A 494 13.17 27.27 -10.00
C LEU A 494 14.51 27.14 -9.28
N TYR A 495 15.22 26.02 -9.49
CA TYR A 495 16.53 25.76 -8.89
C TYR A 495 17.39 24.86 -9.79
N THR A 496 18.70 25.15 -9.81
CA THR A 496 19.75 24.24 -10.28
C THR A 496 20.90 24.29 -9.28
N GLY A 497 21.42 23.14 -8.86
CA GLY A 497 22.59 23.04 -7.99
C GLY A 497 22.60 21.76 -7.15
N GLU A 498 23.53 21.65 -6.20
CA GLU A 498 23.63 20.51 -5.29
C GLU A 498 22.36 20.35 -4.42
N GLU A 499 22.07 19.12 -3.99
CA GLU A 499 20.98 18.84 -3.07
C GLU A 499 21.21 19.53 -1.72
N LYS A 500 20.16 20.17 -1.19
CA LYS A 500 20.17 20.84 0.10
C LYS A 500 18.75 21.00 0.61
N HIS A 501 18.58 21.47 1.84
CA HIS A 501 17.27 21.87 2.32
C HIS A 501 16.73 23.04 1.48
N LEU A 502 15.61 22.84 0.79
CA LEU A 502 14.99 23.79 -0.11
C LEU A 502 13.49 23.86 0.20
N SER A 503 13.02 25.07 0.51
CA SER A 503 11.61 25.37 0.74
C SER A 503 11.09 26.18 -0.44
N LEU A 504 10.17 25.59 -1.18
CA LEU A 504 9.48 26.16 -2.33
C LEU A 504 8.02 26.41 -1.93
N THR A 505 7.67 27.68 -1.70
CA THR A 505 6.27 28.08 -1.51
C THR A 505 5.69 28.49 -2.86
N LEU A 506 4.56 27.91 -3.25
CA LEU A 506 3.78 28.32 -4.42
C LEU A 506 2.50 29.00 -3.93
N ARG A 507 2.03 30.02 -4.65
CA ARG A 507 0.83 30.76 -4.29
C ARG A 507 -0.06 31.07 -5.48
N ALA A 508 -1.36 31.05 -5.22
CA ALA A 508 -2.37 31.63 -6.10
C ALA A 508 -3.12 32.72 -5.34
N LYS A 509 -3.24 33.89 -5.96
CA LYS A 509 -3.78 35.11 -5.37
C LYS A 509 -4.89 35.68 -6.24
N GLU A 510 -6.07 35.82 -5.65
CA GLU A 510 -7.26 36.42 -6.26
C GLU A 510 -7.19 37.96 -6.13
N GLY A 511 -7.58 38.67 -7.18
CA GLY A 511 -7.06 40.01 -7.52
C GLY A 511 -7.83 41.25 -7.00
N ASP A 512 -8.49 41.17 -5.86
CA ASP A 512 -9.26 42.28 -5.27
C ASP A 512 -8.44 43.19 -4.31
N GLU A 513 -9.05 44.30 -3.82
CA GLU A 513 -8.44 45.22 -2.83
C GLU A 513 -8.01 44.50 -1.52
N HIS A 514 -8.66 43.39 -1.20
CA HIS A 514 -8.33 42.48 -0.10
C HIS A 514 -8.10 41.09 -0.70
N PRO A 515 -6.91 40.84 -1.25
CA PRO A 515 -6.71 39.71 -2.14
C PRO A 515 -6.61 38.40 -1.36
N ASP A 516 -7.37 37.40 -1.81
CA ASP A 516 -7.42 36.09 -1.19
C ASP A 516 -6.30 35.19 -1.71
N VAL A 517 -5.63 34.49 -0.79
CA VAL A 517 -4.40 33.73 -1.07
C VAL A 517 -4.54 32.29 -0.62
N GLY A 518 -4.33 31.37 -1.55
CA GLY A 518 -3.93 30.00 -1.23
C GLY A 518 -2.43 29.85 -1.40
N GLU A 519 -1.77 29.13 -0.48
CA GLU A 519 -0.36 28.79 -0.59
C GLU A 519 -0.09 27.33 -0.22
N HIS A 520 0.95 26.75 -0.82
CA HIS A 520 1.45 25.41 -0.50
C HIS A 520 2.98 25.45 -0.48
N THR A 521 3.62 24.78 0.50
CA THR A 521 5.09 24.76 0.61
C THR A 521 5.63 23.34 0.45
N LEU A 522 6.26 23.08 -0.69
CA LEU A 522 7.03 21.87 -0.94
C LEU A 522 8.41 22.02 -0.29
N THR A 523 8.76 21.08 0.59
CA THR A 523 10.07 21.04 1.27
C THR A 523 10.87 19.85 0.77
N LEU A 524 12.01 20.12 0.12
CA LEU A 524 12.97 19.10 -0.31
C LEU A 524 14.13 19.05 0.70
N ALA A 525 14.34 17.90 1.34
CA ALA A 525 15.47 17.62 2.21
C ALA A 525 16.33 16.51 1.59
N ALA A 526 17.65 16.57 1.75
CA ALA A 526 18.56 15.56 1.19
C ALA A 526 18.41 14.21 1.94
N PRO A 527 18.46 13.06 1.23
CA PRO A 527 18.59 12.93 -0.21
C PRO A 527 17.29 13.30 -0.95
N TRP A 528 17.39 14.03 -2.05
CA TRP A 528 16.20 14.46 -2.80
C TRP A 528 15.52 13.29 -3.52
N THR A 529 14.20 13.15 -3.34
CA THR A 529 13.38 12.24 -4.15
C THR A 529 13.20 12.82 -5.55
N LEU A 530 13.67 12.09 -6.56
CA LEU A 530 13.47 12.44 -7.97
C LEU A 530 12.05 12.04 -8.40
N ALA A 531 11.15 13.02 -8.50
CA ALA A 531 9.74 12.80 -8.79
C ALA A 531 9.08 14.04 -9.41
N SER A 532 7.86 13.84 -9.93
CA SER A 532 6.91 14.92 -10.21
C SER A 532 5.95 15.05 -9.03
N TYR A 533 5.72 16.28 -8.58
CA TYR A 533 4.85 16.64 -7.47
C TYR A 533 3.70 17.49 -8.00
N ASP A 534 2.47 16.98 -7.94
CA ASP A 534 1.26 17.77 -8.22
C ASP A 534 0.77 18.40 -6.91
N LEU A 535 0.77 19.74 -6.85
CA LEU A 535 0.45 20.52 -5.66
C LEU A 535 -0.83 21.30 -5.90
N GLU A 536 -1.91 20.91 -5.22
CA GLU A 536 -3.20 21.59 -5.29
C GLU A 536 -3.32 22.67 -4.21
N ILE A 537 -3.68 23.88 -4.66
CA ILE A 537 -3.73 25.11 -3.88
C ILE A 537 -5.15 25.66 -3.96
N PRO A 538 -6.02 25.32 -2.99
CA PRO A 538 -7.33 25.93 -2.87
C PRO A 538 -7.21 27.35 -2.33
N VAL A 539 -7.95 28.28 -2.93
CA VAL A 539 -8.05 29.68 -2.52
C VAL A 539 -9.47 29.93 -2.04
N TYR A 540 -9.62 30.46 -0.83
CA TYR A 540 -10.90 30.66 -0.14
C TYR A 540 -11.15 32.13 0.17
N VAL A 541 -12.41 32.52 0.32
CA VAL A 541 -12.80 33.88 0.72
C VAL A 541 -12.20 34.25 2.08
N GLY A 542 -11.58 35.42 2.18
CA GLY A 542 -10.84 35.85 3.37
C GLY A 542 -9.61 34.99 3.70
N SER A 543 -9.16 34.14 2.77
CA SER A 543 -8.13 33.10 2.97
C SER A 543 -8.46 32.11 4.11
N ASP A 544 -9.74 31.92 4.42
CA ASP A 544 -10.24 31.03 5.48
C ASP A 544 -10.76 29.70 4.89
N PRO A 545 -10.15 28.54 5.15
CA PRO A 545 -10.61 27.24 4.66
C PRO A 545 -12.04 26.83 5.07
N ALA A 546 -12.65 27.51 6.05
CA ALA A 546 -14.05 27.30 6.43
C ALA A 546 -15.05 28.12 5.59
N SER A 547 -14.57 28.96 4.66
CA SER A 547 -15.39 29.86 3.85
C SER A 547 -15.70 29.30 2.45
N ALA A 548 -16.15 30.15 1.52
CA ALA A 548 -16.40 29.74 0.14
C ALA A 548 -15.09 29.58 -0.65
N LEU A 549 -15.00 28.50 -1.42
CA LEU A 549 -13.90 28.26 -2.36
C LEU A 549 -14.03 29.18 -3.59
N LEU A 550 -12.97 29.93 -3.88
CA LEU A 550 -12.85 30.83 -5.04
C LEU A 550 -12.23 30.12 -6.24
N GLY A 551 -11.23 29.28 -6.00
CA GLY A 551 -10.69 28.39 -7.02
C GLY A 551 -9.62 27.42 -6.51
N VAL A 552 -9.27 26.43 -7.32
CA VAL A 552 -8.22 25.44 -7.02
C VAL A 552 -7.18 25.45 -8.13
N TRP A 553 -5.95 25.80 -7.78
CA TRP A 553 -4.81 25.82 -8.69
C TRP A 553 -3.94 24.58 -8.49
N ARG A 554 -3.68 23.82 -9.55
CA ARG A 554 -2.65 22.77 -9.53
C ARG A 554 -1.36 23.30 -10.11
N PHE A 555 -0.25 23.04 -9.42
CA PHE A 555 1.10 23.29 -9.89
C PHE A 555 1.87 21.97 -9.95
N THR A 556 2.48 21.65 -11.09
CA THR A 556 3.32 20.45 -11.25
C THR A 556 4.79 20.83 -11.14
N VAL A 557 5.49 20.33 -10.13
CA VAL A 557 6.93 20.56 -9.91
C VAL A 557 7.70 19.26 -10.13
N GLU A 558 8.69 19.27 -11.02
CA GLU A 558 9.54 18.13 -11.33
C GLU A 558 10.94 18.31 -10.71
N VAL A 559 11.43 17.28 -10.02
CA VAL A 559 12.78 17.23 -9.43
C VAL A 559 13.60 16.15 -10.14
N THR A 560 14.70 16.55 -10.78
CA THR A 560 15.52 15.70 -11.66
C THR A 560 17.01 15.85 -11.38
N GLU A 561 17.82 14.86 -11.79
CA GLU A 561 19.27 15.02 -11.96
C GLU A 561 19.55 15.94 -13.15
N ASP A 562 20.38 16.95 -12.97
CA ASP A 562 20.91 17.80 -14.03
C ASP A 562 22.23 17.17 -14.53
N ARG A 563 22.18 16.51 -15.71
CA ARG A 563 23.24 15.64 -16.25
C ARG A 563 24.11 16.31 -17.31
#